data_AF-A0A0G1TLS2-F1
#
_entry.id   AF-A0A0G1TLS2-F1
#
_cell.length_a   1.000
_cell.length_b   1.000
_cell.length_c   1.000
_cell.angle_alpha   90.00
_cell.angle_beta   90.00
_cell.angle_gamma   90.00
#
_symmetry.space_group_name_H-M   'P 1'
#
loop_
_entity.id
_entity.type
_entity.pdbx_description
1 polymer ?
#
loop_
_entity_poly.entity_id
_entity_poly.type
_entity_poly.pdbx_seq_one_letter_code
_entity_poly.pdbx_strand_id
1 'polypeptide(L)'
;MGYINVLSSATSIIGPAIGGYFISQAGFLGTAVWTFVLIVGAALVLLRTPEASHIRPFQWRSMPSMLRRIWPDLVGNGFFNFQFITAGAVWPLFIFLIIPSYFSLGLIQAASAFAGMIAFHASGTLTDKFRNKALLLWSSIVYALIASARVLAYNIPTVSAANIASSASGSFQLIPWSTLFYKHMDEEHRAEYCVLFEMGAALISAIGIGALAALAALLPMHQALVVAIVVSGAAGLAINVVRK
;
A
#
# COMPACT_ATOMS: atom_id res chain seq x y z
N MET A 1 -2.00 -19.60 -6.97
CA MET A 1 -1.60 -18.18 -6.89
C MET A 1 -2.01 -17.36 -8.12
N GLY A 2 -1.77 -17.82 -9.35
CA GLY A 2 -2.13 -17.06 -10.58
C GLY A 2 -3.59 -16.62 -10.68
N TYR A 3 -4.55 -17.52 -10.50
CA TYR A 3 -6.00 -17.20 -10.56
C TYR A 3 -6.44 -16.19 -9.49
N ILE A 4 -5.93 -16.34 -8.25
CA ILE A 4 -6.24 -15.42 -7.14
C ILE A 4 -5.72 -14.03 -7.48
N ASN A 5 -4.49 -13.91 -7.99
CA ASN A 5 -3.91 -12.62 -8.35
C ASN A 5 -4.68 -11.93 -9.48
N VAL A 6 -5.12 -12.68 -10.51
CA VAL A 6 -5.95 -12.13 -11.60
C VAL A 6 -7.30 -11.63 -11.06
N LEU A 7 -7.95 -12.39 -10.19
CA LEU A 7 -9.20 -11.99 -9.54
C LEU A 7 -9.01 -10.73 -8.68
N SER A 8 -7.93 -10.68 -7.89
CA SER A 8 -7.59 -9.52 -7.07
C SER A 8 -7.32 -8.27 -7.92
N SER A 9 -6.59 -8.41 -9.03
CA SER A 9 -6.33 -7.30 -9.97
C SER A 9 -7.60 -6.84 -10.69
N ALA A 10 -8.45 -7.77 -11.14
CA ALA A 10 -9.73 -7.41 -11.76
C ALA A 10 -10.63 -6.65 -10.76
N THR A 11 -10.68 -7.13 -9.51
CA THR A 11 -11.45 -6.49 -8.44
C THR A 11 -10.90 -5.10 -8.10
N SER A 12 -9.58 -4.91 -8.07
CA SER A 12 -9.00 -3.59 -7.78
C SER A 12 -9.22 -2.56 -8.89
N ILE A 13 -9.39 -3.01 -10.14
CA ILE A 13 -9.71 -2.13 -11.28
C ILE A 13 -11.21 -1.79 -11.30
N ILE A 14 -12.07 -2.80 -11.17
CA ILE A 14 -13.52 -2.64 -11.33
C ILE A 14 -14.17 -2.08 -10.07
N GLY A 15 -13.66 -2.46 -8.89
CA GLY A 15 -14.21 -2.12 -7.58
C GLY A 15 -14.42 -0.61 -7.38
N PRO A 16 -13.41 0.25 -7.61
CA PRO A 16 -13.58 1.70 -7.47
C PRO A 16 -14.63 2.31 -8.42
N ALA A 17 -14.73 1.81 -9.66
CA ALA A 17 -15.73 2.28 -10.61
C ALA A 17 -17.16 1.91 -10.16
N ILE A 18 -17.36 0.66 -9.73
CA ILE A 18 -18.63 0.19 -9.17
C ILE A 18 -18.96 0.97 -7.88
N GLY A 19 -18.00 1.10 -6.97
CA GLY A 19 -18.19 1.85 -5.72
C GLY A 19 -18.55 3.31 -5.95
N GLY A 20 -17.87 3.99 -6.88
CA GLY A 20 -18.19 5.36 -7.27
C GLY A 20 -19.59 5.49 -7.85
N TYR A 21 -20.04 4.53 -8.65
CA TYR A 21 -21.42 4.47 -9.16
C TYR A 21 -22.45 4.29 -8.03
N PHE A 22 -22.27 3.33 -7.13
CA PHE A 22 -23.19 3.11 -6.02
C PHE A 22 -23.29 4.31 -5.07
N ILE A 23 -22.15 4.95 -4.75
CA ILE A 23 -22.14 6.16 -3.92
C ILE A 23 -22.91 7.30 -4.60
N SER A 24 -22.78 7.43 -5.92
CA SER A 24 -23.49 8.48 -6.67
C SER A 24 -25.02 8.32 -6.65
N GLN A 25 -25.53 7.10 -6.50
CA GLN A 25 -26.96 6.80 -6.54
C GLN A 25 -27.58 6.67 -5.15
N ALA A 26 -26.94 5.91 -4.26
CA ALA A 26 -27.48 5.51 -2.95
C ALA A 26 -26.83 6.25 -1.78
N GLY A 27 -25.87 7.14 -2.05
CA GLY A 27 -25.06 7.80 -1.04
C GLY A 27 -24.15 6.85 -0.26
N PHE A 28 -23.49 7.39 0.77
CA PHE A 28 -22.56 6.62 1.61
C PHE A 28 -23.27 5.51 2.40
N LEU A 29 -24.42 5.81 3.01
CA LEU A 29 -25.14 4.84 3.84
C LEU A 29 -25.66 3.66 3.00
N GLY A 30 -26.24 3.92 1.83
CA GLY A 30 -26.68 2.86 0.92
C GLY A 30 -25.52 1.96 0.48
N THR A 31 -24.38 2.55 0.14
CA THR A 31 -23.16 1.80 -0.22
C THR A 31 -22.63 0.94 0.93
N ALA A 32 -22.68 1.46 2.16
CA ALA A 32 -22.27 0.71 3.35
C ALA A 32 -23.18 -0.51 3.60
N VAL A 33 -24.50 -0.35 3.44
CA VAL A 33 -25.46 -1.46 3.56
C VAL A 33 -25.19 -2.54 2.50
N TRP A 34 -24.97 -2.15 1.24
CA TRP A 34 -24.61 -3.10 0.19
C TRP A 34 -23.32 -3.85 0.49
N THR A 35 -22.28 -3.14 0.92
CA THR A 35 -21.01 -3.74 1.33
C THR A 35 -21.19 -4.74 2.47
N PHE A 36 -21.99 -4.38 3.49
CA PHE A 36 -22.30 -5.26 4.61
C PHE A 36 -22.96 -6.57 4.15
N VAL A 37 -23.99 -6.48 3.31
CA VAL A 37 -24.69 -7.66 2.77
C VAL A 37 -23.73 -8.57 2.01
N LEU A 38 -22.85 -8.02 1.18
CA LEU A 38 -21.86 -8.78 0.41
C LEU A 38 -20.84 -9.47 1.33
N ILE A 39 -20.33 -8.77 2.36
CA ILE A 39 -19.38 -9.34 3.32
C ILE A 39 -20.02 -10.48 4.11
N VAL A 40 -21.26 -10.29 4.60
CA VAL A 40 -22.00 -11.35 5.31
C VAL A 40 -22.21 -12.55 4.40
N GLY A 41 -22.61 -12.34 3.15
CA GLY A 41 -22.73 -13.41 2.15
C GLY A 41 -21.43 -14.18 1.93
N ALA A 42 -20.31 -13.47 1.78
CA ALA A 42 -18.99 -14.07 1.62
C ALA A 42 -18.55 -14.85 2.87
N ALA A 43 -18.80 -14.31 4.07
CA ALA A 43 -18.49 -14.97 5.32
C ALA A 43 -19.26 -16.29 5.47
N LEU A 44 -20.54 -16.32 5.09
CA LEU A 44 -21.35 -17.55 5.12
C LEU A 44 -20.81 -18.65 4.21
N VAL A 45 -20.21 -18.28 3.06
CA VAL A 45 -19.55 -19.24 2.17
C VAL A 45 -18.23 -19.72 2.79
N LEU A 46 -17.44 -18.80 3.34
CA LEU A 46 -16.14 -19.11 3.93
C LEU A 46 -16.27 -20.09 5.12
N LEU A 47 -17.29 -19.91 5.96
CA LEU A 47 -17.58 -20.79 7.10
C LEU A 47 -17.90 -22.24 6.70
N ARG A 48 -18.24 -22.50 5.43
CA ARG A 48 -18.49 -23.84 4.91
C ARG A 48 -17.21 -24.52 4.38
N THR A 49 -16.11 -23.80 4.29
CA THR A 49 -14.87 -24.30 3.70
C THR A 49 -14.00 -24.96 4.79
N PRO A 50 -13.52 -26.19 4.59
CA PRO A 50 -12.67 -26.86 5.58
C PRO A 50 -11.32 -26.14 5.74
N GLU A 51 -10.88 -25.96 6.98
CA GLU A 51 -9.57 -25.39 7.28
C GLU A 51 -8.46 -26.44 7.12
N ALA A 52 -7.44 -26.12 6.33
CA ALA A 52 -6.19 -26.88 6.28
C ALA A 52 -5.17 -26.22 7.23
N SER A 53 -5.10 -26.69 8.48
CA SER A 53 -4.15 -26.14 9.46
C SER A 53 -2.88 -27.00 9.55
N HIS A 54 -1.71 -26.40 9.29
CA HIS A 54 -0.42 -26.94 9.72
C HIS A 54 0.06 -26.15 10.94
N ILE A 55 -0.08 -26.72 12.13
CA ILE A 55 0.35 -26.07 13.37
C ILE A 55 1.86 -26.28 13.53
N ARG A 56 2.63 -25.17 13.58
CA ARG A 56 4.02 -25.19 14.05
C ARG A 56 4.11 -24.45 15.39
N PRO A 57 4.88 -24.97 16.37
CA PRO A 57 5.05 -24.31 17.65
C PRO A 57 5.86 -23.02 17.48
N PHE A 58 5.35 -21.93 18.04
CA PHE A 58 5.98 -20.61 18.02
C PHE A 58 7.09 -20.50 19.08
N GLN A 59 8.28 -20.05 18.70
CA GLN A 59 9.47 -20.02 19.56
C GLN A 59 9.78 -18.62 20.10
N TRP A 60 9.19 -18.25 21.24
CA TRP A 60 9.40 -16.95 21.90
C TRP A 60 10.86 -16.66 22.31
N ARG A 61 11.64 -17.70 22.63
CA ARG A 61 12.99 -17.56 23.20
C ARG A 61 14.03 -16.99 22.21
N SER A 62 13.80 -17.15 20.91
CA SER A 62 14.72 -16.67 19.86
C SER A 62 14.39 -15.25 19.37
N MET A 63 13.28 -14.65 19.82
CA MET A 63 12.84 -13.33 19.34
C MET A 63 13.82 -12.19 19.64
N PRO A 64 14.43 -12.05 20.83
CA PRO A 64 15.29 -10.90 21.10
C PRO A 64 16.56 -10.87 20.25
N SER A 65 17.16 -12.03 19.97
CA SER A 65 18.33 -12.13 19.09
C SER A 65 17.96 -11.93 17.62
N MET A 66 16.81 -12.47 17.20
CA MET A 66 16.26 -12.24 15.87
C MET A 66 15.96 -10.76 15.63
N LEU A 67 15.32 -10.08 16.59
CA LEU A 67 14.93 -8.67 16.50
C LEU A 67 16.10 -7.77 16.11
N ARG A 68 17.27 -7.97 16.73
CA ARG A 68 18.49 -7.19 16.41
C ARG A 68 18.98 -7.45 15.00
N ARG A 69 18.86 -8.70 14.53
CA ARG A 69 19.32 -9.13 13.20
C ARG A 69 18.41 -8.65 12.07
N ILE A 70 17.10 -8.54 12.33
CA ILE A 70 16.09 -8.14 11.34
C ILE A 70 15.69 -6.66 11.46
N TRP A 71 16.29 -5.92 12.41
CA TRP A 71 15.99 -4.50 12.64
C TRP A 71 15.97 -3.64 11.37
N PRO A 72 16.94 -3.76 10.43
CA PRO A 72 16.89 -2.97 9.19
C PRO A 72 15.68 -3.33 8.31
N ASP A 73 15.24 -4.60 8.33
CA ASP A 73 14.06 -5.07 7.59
C ASP A 73 12.78 -4.54 8.23
N LEU A 74 12.72 -4.51 9.57
CA LEU A 74 11.61 -3.89 10.31
C LEU A 74 11.47 -2.40 10.00
N VAL A 75 12.60 -1.68 10.01
CA VAL A 75 12.61 -0.24 9.71
C VAL A 75 12.17 0.02 8.28
N GLY A 76 12.74 -0.71 7.31
CA GLY A 76 12.36 -0.58 5.92
C GLY A 76 10.88 -0.92 5.67
N ASN A 77 10.36 -1.95 6.33
CA ASN A 77 8.93 -2.28 6.30
C ASN A 77 8.05 -1.22 6.95
N GLY A 78 8.46 -0.68 8.09
CA GLY A 78 7.78 0.42 8.77
C GLY A 78 7.57 1.62 7.87
N PHE A 79 8.61 2.01 7.13
CA PHE A 79 8.50 3.09 6.15
C PHE A 79 7.65 2.71 4.93
N PHE A 80 7.71 1.46 4.47
CA PHE A 80 6.84 0.96 3.40
C PHE A 80 5.36 1.04 3.81
N ASN A 81 5.03 0.57 5.01
CA ASN A 81 3.68 0.60 5.55
C ASN A 81 3.19 2.03 5.83
N PHE A 82 4.06 2.88 6.39
CA PHE A 82 3.77 4.31 6.56
C PHE A 82 3.44 5.00 5.22
N GLN A 83 4.24 4.74 4.18
CA GLN A 83 3.97 5.23 2.83
C GLN A 83 2.64 4.70 2.30
N PHE A 84 2.36 3.41 2.49
CA PHE A 84 1.12 2.78 2.04
C PHE A 84 -0.12 3.40 2.70
N ILE A 85 -0.11 3.56 4.03
CA ILE A 85 -1.21 4.16 4.78
C ILE A 85 -1.39 5.63 4.38
N THR A 86 -0.29 6.39 4.26
CA THR A 86 -0.36 7.79 3.87
C THR A 86 -0.91 7.95 2.45
N ALA A 87 -0.46 7.12 1.51
CA ALA A 87 -1.01 7.09 0.16
C ALA A 87 -2.48 6.64 0.11
N GLY A 88 -2.91 5.77 1.03
CA GLY A 88 -4.30 5.29 1.12
C GLY A 88 -5.26 6.24 1.85
N ALA A 89 -4.76 7.09 2.74
CA ALA A 89 -5.59 7.99 3.56
C ALA A 89 -5.45 9.47 3.17
N VAL A 90 -4.22 9.98 3.07
CA VAL A 90 -3.95 11.41 2.84
C VAL A 90 -4.22 11.81 1.40
N TRP A 91 -3.81 10.98 0.43
CA TRP A 91 -4.03 11.29 -0.98
C TRP A 91 -5.51 11.37 -1.37
N PRO A 92 -6.39 10.41 -0.97
CA PRO A 92 -7.83 10.54 -1.19
C PRO A 92 -8.44 11.82 -0.60
N LEU A 93 -8.02 12.24 0.60
CA LEU A 93 -8.47 13.49 1.20
C LEU A 93 -8.03 14.70 0.37
N PHE A 94 -6.79 14.71 -0.12
CA PHE A 94 -6.27 15.78 -0.96
C PHE A 94 -7.02 15.90 -2.30
N ILE A 95 -7.24 14.77 -3.00
CA ILE A 95 -7.94 14.79 -4.29
C ILE A 95 -9.43 15.11 -4.15
N PHE A 96 -10.04 14.81 -3.00
CA PHE A 96 -11.44 15.14 -2.74
C PHE A 96 -11.69 16.65 -2.69
N LEU A 97 -10.67 17.45 -2.37
CA LEU A 97 -10.74 18.91 -2.43
C LEU A 97 -10.72 19.46 -3.87
N ILE A 98 -10.31 18.64 -4.84
CA ILE A 98 -10.10 19.05 -6.24
C ILE A 98 -11.16 18.44 -7.17
N ILE A 99 -11.55 17.18 -6.94
CA ILE A 99 -12.47 16.43 -7.79
C ILE A 99 -13.88 16.46 -7.19
N PRO A 100 -14.83 17.19 -7.79
CA PRO A 100 -16.17 17.33 -7.23
C PRO A 100 -17.09 16.13 -7.48
N SER A 101 -16.71 15.19 -8.37
CA SER A 101 -17.54 14.06 -8.79
C SER A 101 -16.97 12.72 -8.32
N TYR A 102 -17.77 11.99 -7.54
CA TYR A 102 -17.46 10.62 -7.10
C TYR A 102 -17.26 9.65 -8.26
N PHE A 103 -18.02 9.81 -9.34
CA PHE A 103 -17.89 8.97 -10.53
C PHE A 103 -16.56 9.20 -11.25
N SER A 104 -16.15 10.46 -11.42
CA SER A 104 -14.85 10.81 -12.00
C SER A 104 -13.69 10.26 -11.16
N LEU A 105 -13.80 10.33 -9.83
CA LEU A 105 -12.81 9.76 -8.92
C LEU A 105 -12.70 8.23 -9.07
N GLY A 106 -13.83 7.53 -9.20
CA GLY A 106 -13.87 6.09 -9.46
C GLY A 106 -13.19 5.71 -10.78
N LEU A 107 -13.43 6.46 -11.86
CA LEU A 107 -12.78 6.24 -13.16
C LEU A 107 -11.27 6.48 -13.10
N ILE A 108 -10.82 7.53 -12.42
CA ILE A 108 -9.40 7.80 -12.23
C ILE A 108 -8.74 6.64 -11.48
N GLN A 109 -9.37 6.15 -10.40
CA GLN A 109 -8.85 5.00 -9.66
C GLN A 109 -8.79 3.73 -10.50
N ALA A 110 -9.79 3.46 -11.34
CA ALA A 110 -9.76 2.32 -12.26
C ALA A 110 -8.61 2.42 -13.26
N ALA A 111 -8.39 3.59 -13.87
CA ALA A 111 -7.27 3.84 -14.78
C ALA A 111 -5.91 3.70 -14.07
N SER A 112 -5.80 4.22 -12.84
CA SER A 112 -4.61 4.09 -12.00
C SER A 112 -4.32 2.63 -11.63
N ALA A 113 -5.34 1.85 -11.27
CA ALA A 113 -5.21 0.43 -10.98
C ALA A 113 -4.76 -0.37 -12.21
N PHE A 114 -5.27 -0.05 -13.39
CA PHE A 114 -4.85 -0.67 -14.65
C PHE A 114 -3.37 -0.38 -14.96
N ALA A 115 -2.93 0.86 -14.81
CA ALA A 115 -1.52 1.21 -14.96
C ALA A 115 -0.63 0.51 -13.90
N GLY A 116 -1.13 0.40 -12.67
CA GLY A 116 -0.50 -0.37 -11.59
C GLY A 116 -0.31 -1.84 -11.98
N MET A 117 -1.33 -2.47 -12.57
CA MET A 117 -1.27 -3.85 -13.04
C MET A 117 -0.20 -4.05 -14.13
N ILE A 118 -0.11 -3.13 -15.10
CA ILE A 118 0.94 -3.18 -16.14
C ILE A 118 2.33 -3.06 -15.50
N ALA A 119 2.50 -2.11 -14.59
CA ALA A 119 3.77 -1.89 -13.90
C ALA A 119 4.16 -3.07 -12.99
N PHE A 120 3.18 -3.69 -12.33
CA PHE A 120 3.36 -4.91 -11.54
C PHE A 120 3.90 -6.06 -12.40
N HIS A 121 3.27 -6.31 -13.56
CA HIS A 121 3.72 -7.33 -14.50
C HIS A 121 5.14 -7.06 -15.01
N ALA A 122 5.42 -5.82 -15.41
CA ALA A 122 6.75 -5.41 -15.86
C ALA A 122 7.80 -5.63 -14.75
N SER A 123 7.51 -5.20 -13.53
CA SER A 123 8.40 -5.36 -12.38
C SER A 123 8.70 -6.83 -12.06
N GLY A 124 7.71 -7.72 -12.20
CA GLY A 124 7.90 -9.18 -12.11
C GLY A 124 9.00 -9.67 -13.05
N THR A 125 8.87 -9.37 -14.35
CA THR A 125 9.85 -9.80 -15.35
C THR A 125 11.24 -9.20 -15.17
N LEU A 126 11.35 -8.02 -14.56
CA LEU A 126 12.63 -7.37 -14.26
C LEU A 126 13.27 -7.97 -13.01
N THR A 127 12.47 -8.33 -12.01
CA THR A 127 12.95 -8.93 -10.76
C THR A 127 13.60 -10.29 -10.99
N ASP A 128 13.17 -11.02 -12.02
CA ASP A 128 13.82 -12.28 -12.43
C ASP A 128 15.20 -12.06 -13.08
N LYS A 129 15.47 -10.86 -13.61
CA LYS A 129 16.70 -10.57 -14.39
C LYS A 129 17.72 -9.72 -13.64
N PHE A 130 17.27 -8.86 -12.73
CA PHE A 130 18.11 -7.88 -12.05
C PHE A 130 18.17 -8.11 -10.54
N ARG A 131 19.13 -7.48 -9.88
CA ARG A 131 19.27 -7.56 -8.43
C ARG A 131 18.11 -6.84 -7.74
N ASN A 132 17.28 -7.56 -6.99
CA ASN A 132 16.10 -7.05 -6.28
C ASN A 132 16.40 -5.78 -5.47
N LYS A 133 17.54 -5.72 -4.79
CA LYS A 133 17.94 -4.55 -3.99
C LYS A 133 18.17 -3.29 -4.84
N ALA A 134 18.78 -3.42 -6.01
CA ALA A 134 18.99 -2.30 -6.92
C ALA A 134 17.67 -1.84 -7.55
N LEU A 135 16.80 -2.79 -7.92
CA LEU A 135 15.45 -2.48 -8.38
C LEU A 135 14.61 -1.77 -7.31
N LEU A 136 14.71 -2.21 -6.05
CA LEU A 136 14.03 -1.55 -4.93
C LEU A 136 14.53 -0.11 -4.77
N LEU A 137 15.83 0.15 -4.88
CA LEU A 137 16.39 1.50 -4.79
C LEU A 137 15.87 2.39 -5.92
N TRP A 138 15.95 1.94 -7.17
CA TRP A 138 15.47 2.69 -8.32
C TRP A 138 13.97 2.98 -8.23
N SER A 139 13.17 1.96 -7.92
CA SER A 139 11.72 2.12 -7.77
C SER A 139 11.35 3.05 -6.61
N SER A 140 12.09 3.03 -5.51
CA SER A 140 11.89 3.94 -4.38
C SER A 140 12.20 5.39 -4.73
N ILE A 141 13.27 5.65 -5.49
CA ILE A 141 13.61 7.00 -5.97
C ILE A 141 12.51 7.52 -6.89
N VAL A 142 12.10 6.71 -7.87
CA VAL A 142 11.02 7.06 -8.80
C VAL A 142 9.71 7.32 -8.06
N TYR A 143 9.36 6.47 -7.09
CA TYR A 143 8.17 6.66 -6.26
C TYR A 143 8.26 7.96 -5.46
N ALA A 144 9.38 8.22 -4.79
CA ALA A 144 9.58 9.43 -3.98
C ALA A 144 9.41 10.72 -4.80
N LEU A 145 9.96 10.75 -6.01
CA LEU A 145 9.81 11.86 -6.95
C LEU A 145 8.35 12.06 -7.36
N ILE A 146 7.67 10.98 -7.76
CA ILE A 146 6.26 11.04 -8.18
C ILE A 146 5.35 11.42 -7.02
N ALA A 147 5.59 10.86 -5.82
CA ALA A 147 4.83 11.17 -4.62
C ALA A 147 5.00 12.63 -4.22
N SER A 148 6.20 13.18 -4.31
CA SER A 148 6.45 14.61 -4.04
C SER A 148 5.81 15.51 -5.11
N ALA A 149 5.84 15.09 -6.38
CA ALA A 149 5.22 15.81 -7.48
C ALA A 149 3.68 15.89 -7.38
N ARG A 150 3.03 15.05 -6.56
CA ARG A 150 1.58 15.13 -6.29
C ARG A 150 1.14 16.47 -5.71
N VAL A 151 2.03 17.20 -5.03
CA VAL A 151 1.75 18.56 -4.52
C VAL A 151 1.45 19.55 -5.65
N LEU A 152 1.94 19.27 -6.86
CA LEU A 152 1.71 20.09 -8.05
C LEU A 152 0.36 19.79 -8.73
N ALA A 153 -0.45 18.87 -8.18
CA ALA A 153 -1.75 18.54 -8.75
C ALA A 153 -2.82 19.53 -8.27
N TYR A 154 -3.39 20.30 -9.20
CA TYR A 154 -4.39 21.35 -8.91
C TYR A 154 -5.64 21.27 -9.80
N ASN A 155 -5.67 20.37 -10.79
CA ASN A 155 -6.79 20.18 -11.69
C ASN A 155 -7.00 18.69 -12.01
N ILE A 156 -8.14 18.34 -12.60
CA ILE A 156 -8.49 16.94 -12.88
C ILE A 156 -7.41 16.22 -13.72
N PRO A 157 -6.89 16.78 -14.82
CA PRO A 157 -5.82 16.11 -15.59
C PRO A 157 -4.54 15.86 -14.80
N THR A 158 -4.06 16.85 -14.03
CA THR A 158 -2.83 16.71 -13.22
C THR A 158 -3.01 15.72 -12.08
N VAL A 159 -4.17 15.72 -11.40
CA VAL A 159 -4.51 14.71 -10.39
C VAL A 159 -4.55 13.31 -11.00
N SER A 160 -5.17 13.17 -12.17
CA SER A 160 -5.27 11.88 -12.88
C SER A 160 -3.88 11.34 -13.24
N ALA A 161 -3.04 12.19 -13.84
CA ALA A 161 -1.67 11.84 -14.22
C ALA A 161 -0.83 11.44 -12.98
N ALA A 162 -0.88 12.24 -11.91
CA ALA A 162 -0.16 11.95 -10.68
C ALA A 162 -0.63 10.65 -10.01
N ASN A 163 -1.93 10.34 -10.09
CA ASN A 163 -2.49 9.13 -9.53
C ASN A 163 -2.08 7.88 -10.31
N ILE A 164 -2.15 7.95 -11.65
CA ILE A 164 -1.69 6.90 -12.56
C ILE A 164 -0.20 6.63 -12.35
N ALA A 165 0.63 7.70 -12.37
CA ALA A 165 2.07 7.59 -12.19
C ALA A 165 2.43 6.97 -10.84
N SER A 166 1.76 7.39 -9.76
CA SER A 166 2.05 6.87 -8.42
C SER A 166 1.57 5.43 -8.21
N SER A 167 0.45 5.05 -8.82
CA SER A 167 -0.03 3.67 -8.79
C SER A 167 0.91 2.74 -9.56
N ALA A 168 1.41 3.19 -10.71
CA ALA A 168 2.41 2.47 -11.48
C ALA A 168 3.73 2.31 -10.69
N SER A 169 4.27 3.41 -10.15
CA SER A 169 5.54 3.35 -9.40
C SER A 169 5.43 2.56 -8.10
N GLY A 170 4.32 2.67 -7.38
CA GLY A 170 4.07 1.91 -6.16
C GLY A 170 3.93 0.40 -6.43
N SER A 171 3.21 0.04 -7.49
CA SER A 171 3.09 -1.37 -7.91
C SER A 171 4.42 -1.93 -8.39
N PHE A 172 5.24 -1.10 -9.05
CA PHE A 172 6.58 -1.48 -9.47
C PHE A 172 7.53 -1.70 -8.27
N GLN A 173 7.42 -0.87 -7.22
CA GLN A 173 8.19 -0.99 -5.97
C GLN A 173 7.80 -2.20 -5.12
N LEU A 174 6.50 -2.56 -5.11
CA LEU A 174 5.96 -3.66 -4.31
C LEU A 174 6.61 -5.01 -4.63
N ILE A 175 6.89 -5.30 -5.91
CA ILE A 175 7.47 -6.58 -6.33
C ILE A 175 8.86 -6.81 -5.71
N PRO A 176 9.91 -6.01 -5.98
CA PRO A 176 11.25 -6.25 -5.44
C PRO A 176 11.26 -6.19 -3.90
N TRP A 177 10.38 -5.38 -3.30
CA TRP A 177 10.17 -5.38 -1.85
C TRP A 177 9.65 -6.73 -1.35
N SER A 178 8.57 -7.25 -1.95
CA SER A 178 7.98 -8.55 -1.57
C SER A 178 8.94 -9.71 -1.79
N THR A 179 9.71 -9.70 -2.89
CA THR A 179 10.71 -10.74 -3.17
C THR A 179 11.83 -10.75 -2.13
N LEU A 180 12.31 -9.57 -1.69
CA LEU A 180 13.28 -9.49 -0.60
C LEU A 180 12.69 -9.97 0.72
N PHE A 181 11.45 -9.57 1.03
CA PHE A 181 10.74 -10.03 2.23
C PHE A 181 10.64 -11.55 2.28
N TYR A 182 10.16 -12.20 1.22
CA TYR A 182 10.03 -13.66 1.18
C TYR A 182 11.40 -14.35 1.27
N LYS A 183 12.44 -13.79 0.64
CA LYS A 183 13.80 -14.33 0.74
C LYS A 183 14.33 -14.27 2.19
N HIS A 184 14.21 -13.14 2.86
CA HIS A 184 14.65 -12.99 4.26
C HIS A 184 13.80 -13.83 5.22
N MET A 185 12.50 -13.99 4.94
CA MET A 185 11.62 -14.88 5.69
C MET A 185 12.05 -16.34 5.57
N ASP A 186 12.60 -16.77 4.43
CA ASP A 186 13.12 -18.12 4.20
C ASP A 186 14.48 -18.38 4.86
N GLU A 187 15.27 -17.33 5.06
CA GLU A 187 16.53 -17.38 5.82
C GLU A 187 16.30 -17.47 7.35
N GLU A 188 15.08 -17.19 7.79
CA GLU A 188 14.67 -17.04 9.19
C GLU A 188 13.59 -18.05 9.60
N HIS A 189 13.19 -18.07 10.88
CA HIS A 189 11.98 -18.80 11.26
C HIS A 189 10.75 -18.04 10.75
N ARG A 190 10.11 -18.57 9.69
CA ARG A 190 9.06 -17.88 8.92
C ARG A 190 7.97 -17.22 9.77
N ALA A 191 7.45 -17.92 10.78
CA ALA A 191 6.33 -17.44 11.60
C ALA A 191 6.76 -16.29 12.53
N GLU A 192 7.87 -16.47 13.24
CA GLU A 192 8.45 -15.49 14.16
C GLU A 192 8.92 -14.24 13.42
N TYR A 193 9.57 -14.43 12.26
CA TYR A 193 9.97 -13.35 11.37
C TYR A 193 8.75 -12.54 10.94
N CYS A 194 7.70 -13.21 10.43
CA CYS A 194 6.48 -12.55 9.97
C CYS A 194 5.81 -11.74 11.09
N VAL A 195 5.67 -12.32 12.30
CA VAL A 195 5.08 -11.61 13.45
C VAL A 195 5.90 -10.38 13.83
N LEU A 196 7.23 -10.51 13.97
CA LEU A 196 8.09 -9.36 14.29
C LEU A 196 8.06 -8.31 13.19
N PHE A 197 8.02 -8.74 11.93
CA PHE A 197 7.95 -7.90 10.75
C PHE A 197 6.69 -7.03 10.73
N GLU A 198 5.54 -7.64 10.97
CA GLU A 198 4.24 -6.93 11.05
C GLU A 198 4.16 -6.02 12.29
N MET A 199 4.61 -6.49 13.45
CA MET A 199 4.65 -5.67 14.68
C MET A 199 5.55 -4.44 14.50
N GLY A 200 6.72 -4.61 13.88
CA GLY A 200 7.63 -3.52 13.55
C GLY A 200 7.01 -2.53 12.56
N ALA A 201 6.34 -3.04 11.52
CA ALA A 201 5.62 -2.21 10.56
C ALA A 201 4.56 -1.36 11.24
N ALA A 202 3.71 -1.99 12.06
CA ALA A 202 2.62 -1.34 12.77
C ALA A 202 3.15 -0.27 13.73
N LEU A 203 4.19 -0.57 14.52
CA LEU A 203 4.75 0.38 15.48
C LEU A 203 5.36 1.60 14.79
N ILE A 204 6.21 1.40 13.79
CA ILE A 204 6.90 2.49 13.09
C ILE A 204 5.91 3.34 12.30
N SER A 205 4.96 2.72 11.60
CA SER A 205 3.91 3.45 10.89
C SER A 205 2.98 4.21 11.84
N ALA A 206 2.63 3.64 12.99
CA ALA A 206 1.84 4.33 14.01
C ALA A 206 2.57 5.56 14.57
N ILE A 207 3.87 5.46 14.85
CA ILE A 207 4.69 6.60 15.27
C ILE A 207 4.72 7.67 14.17
N GLY A 208 4.96 7.28 12.92
CA GLY A 208 5.00 8.20 11.78
C GLY A 208 3.67 8.92 11.57
N ILE A 209 2.56 8.19 11.58
CA ILE A 209 1.21 8.75 11.43
C ILE A 209 0.86 9.62 12.64
N GLY A 210 1.21 9.20 13.85
CA GLY A 210 1.01 10.00 15.06
C GLY A 210 1.76 11.33 15.01
N ALA A 211 3.00 11.32 14.51
CA ALA A 211 3.78 12.53 14.29
C ALA A 211 3.15 13.45 13.23
N LEU A 212 2.66 12.88 12.11
CA LEU A 212 1.93 13.64 11.10
C LEU A 212 0.62 14.23 11.63
N ALA A 213 -0.13 13.49 12.45
CA ALA A 213 -1.36 13.95 13.06
C ALA A 213 -1.12 15.09 14.06
N ALA A 214 -0.07 14.98 14.88
CA ALA A 214 0.34 16.05 15.79
C ALA A 214 0.75 17.32 15.01
N LEU A 215 1.49 17.17 13.92
CA LEU A 215 1.86 18.29 13.06
C LEU A 215 0.64 18.90 12.35
N ALA A 216 -0.30 18.07 11.91
CA ALA A 216 -1.54 18.52 11.29
C ALA A 216 -2.43 19.34 12.24
N ALA A 217 -2.36 19.09 13.56
CA ALA A 217 -3.05 19.91 14.55
C ALA A 217 -2.49 21.34 14.68
N LEU A 218 -1.25 21.57 14.23
CA LEU A 218 -0.56 22.86 14.30
C LEU A 218 -0.61 23.65 12.99
N LEU A 219 -1.02 23.01 11.89
CA LEU A 219 -0.99 23.58 10.55
C LEU A 219 -2.41 23.71 9.96
N PRO A 220 -2.65 24.68 9.07
CA PRO A 220 -3.85 24.69 8.23
C PRO A 220 -3.97 23.39 7.43
N MET A 221 -5.20 22.89 7.27
CA MET A 221 -5.50 21.60 6.62
C MET A 221 -4.73 21.39 5.30
N HIS A 222 -4.74 22.39 4.40
CA HIS A 222 -4.03 22.30 3.13
C HIS A 222 -2.52 22.10 3.31
N GLN A 223 -1.88 22.88 4.20
CA GLN A 223 -0.44 22.76 4.47
C GLN A 223 -0.11 21.41 5.13
N ALA A 224 -0.96 20.94 6.05
CA ALA A 224 -0.81 19.64 6.68
C ALA A 224 -0.81 18.49 5.65
N LEU A 225 -1.74 18.51 4.70
CA LEU A 225 -1.81 17.50 3.63
C LEU A 225 -0.57 17.56 2.71
N VAL A 226 -0.11 18.75 2.33
CA VAL A 226 1.10 18.93 1.51
C VAL A 226 2.33 18.36 2.23
N VAL A 227 2.51 18.68 3.52
CA VAL A 227 3.62 18.14 4.30
C VAL A 227 3.55 16.62 4.40
N ALA A 228 2.37 16.06 4.68
CA ALA A 228 2.18 14.62 4.75
C ALA A 228 2.53 13.91 3.43
N ILE A 229 2.16 14.49 2.28
CA ILE A 229 2.50 13.98 0.94
C ILE A 229 4.02 13.97 0.73
N VAL A 230 4.71 15.07 1.05
CA VAL A 230 6.18 15.18 0.88
C VAL A 230 6.91 14.23 1.81
N VAL A 231 6.51 14.15 3.08
CA VAL A 231 7.09 13.22 4.06
C VAL A 231 6.87 11.78 3.64
N SER A 232 5.70 11.44 3.09
CA SER A 232 5.45 10.11 2.52
C SER A 232 6.39 9.79 1.35
N GLY A 233 6.68 10.77 0.48
CA GLY A 233 7.65 10.59 -0.61
C GLY A 233 9.05 10.32 -0.08
N ALA A 234 9.50 11.10 0.91
CA ALA A 234 10.81 10.93 1.54
C ALA A 234 10.93 9.59 2.30
N ALA A 235 9.87 9.16 2.99
CA ALA A 235 9.79 7.85 3.63
C ALA A 235 10.02 6.69 2.63
N GLY A 236 9.59 6.87 1.38
CA GLY A 236 9.82 5.89 0.33
C GLY A 236 11.29 5.58 0.07
N LEU A 237 12.19 6.56 0.26
CA LEU A 237 13.64 6.34 0.14
C LEU A 237 14.17 5.49 1.31
N ALA A 238 13.62 5.66 2.50
CA ALA A 238 14.03 4.96 3.72
C ALA A 238 13.68 3.46 3.70
N ILE A 239 12.81 3.01 2.78
CA ILE A 239 12.56 1.59 2.51
C ILE A 239 13.86 0.87 2.10
N ASN A 240 14.85 1.59 1.57
CA ASN A 240 16.14 1.01 1.19
C ASN A 240 17.03 0.62 2.37
N VAL A 241 16.62 0.88 3.61
CA VAL A 241 17.32 0.40 4.82
C VAL A 241 17.24 -1.13 4.98
N VAL A 242 16.27 -1.80 4.32
CA VAL A 242 16.17 -3.27 4.27
C VAL A 242 17.53 -3.91 3.96
N ARG A 243 17.82 -5.08 4.52
CA ARG A 243 19.09 -5.80 4.29
C ARG A 243 19.28 -6.19 2.82
N LYS A 244 20.51 -6.57 2.48
CA LYS A 244 20.88 -7.03 1.12
C LYS A 244 20.38 -8.45 0.83
#